data_AF-A0A949H6H5-F1
#
_entry.id   AF-A0A949H6H5-F1
#
_cell.length_a   1.000
_cell.length_b   1.000
_cell.length_c   1.000
_cell.angle_alpha   90.00
_cell.angle_beta   90.00
_cell.angle_gamma   90.00
#
_symmetry.space_group_name_H-M   'P 1'
#
loop_
_entity.id
_entity.type
_entity.pdbx_description
1 polymer ?
#
loop_
_entity_poly.entity_id
_entity_poly.type
_entity_poly.pdbx_seq_one_letter_code
_entity_poly.pdbx_strand_id
1 'polypeptide(L)'
;MQPWPLLEGDPRAVLAPTVFEALRRAVTSVRVAAPSSELELVRLRVAMLLDDAAESAAPAWGEVTEAQRGQLADWPTSDAFSAADRAALALAEQFTIDVTGVAAGPLGAAAGAFGASTLPLVQGVFLIDLGQRCAKVLGALFGGTVTSAEWAAPIDGAPADPMEAISALLRATARLQNLDPVLRELVRMRGAHHHRCRRCQSVRSVAAIEAGADEDLLARTIPGAEKGLDPQARAALALTDALLVGRADLDADLIAEVHRRFVDADAVELICYVMRNSANKIAVAFGADAAIVDEGFEYQMIDAEGETITVAAPPPRGR
;
A
#
# COMPACT_ATOMS: atom_id res chain seq x y z
N MET A 1 12.86 -25.54 1.53
CA MET A 1 11.43 -25.25 1.78
C MET A 1 10.63 -25.93 0.69
N GLN A 2 9.40 -26.39 0.97
CA GLN A 2 8.57 -26.95 -0.10
C GLN A 2 8.20 -25.84 -1.10
N PRO A 3 8.08 -26.18 -2.41
CA PRO A 3 7.58 -25.22 -3.38
C PRO A 3 6.19 -24.73 -2.95
N TRP A 4 5.94 -23.43 -3.10
CA TRP A 4 4.64 -22.87 -2.76
C TRP A 4 3.56 -23.49 -3.67
N PRO A 5 2.34 -23.72 -3.14
CA PRO A 5 1.26 -24.19 -3.99
C PRO A 5 0.92 -23.13 -5.05
N LEU A 6 0.57 -23.59 -6.25
CA LEU A 6 -0.18 -22.75 -7.18
C LEU A 6 -1.55 -22.51 -6.54
N LEU A 7 -1.93 -21.25 -6.38
CA LEU A 7 -3.23 -20.86 -5.86
C LEU A 7 -4.06 -20.28 -7.01
N GLU A 8 -5.27 -20.82 -7.18
CA GLU A 8 -6.24 -20.23 -8.11
C GLU A 8 -6.82 -18.95 -7.49
N GLY A 9 -6.72 -17.84 -8.23
CA GLY A 9 -7.18 -16.53 -7.80
C GLY A 9 -6.26 -15.83 -6.79
N ASP A 10 -6.78 -14.81 -6.10
CA ASP A 10 -6.03 -14.02 -5.13
C ASP A 10 -5.53 -14.87 -3.92
N PRO A 11 -4.21 -15.01 -3.71
CA PRO A 11 -3.65 -15.78 -2.60
C PRO A 11 -4.13 -15.34 -1.21
N ARG A 12 -4.51 -14.07 -1.04
CA ARG A 12 -5.04 -13.55 0.22
C ARG A 12 -6.36 -14.21 0.59
N ALA A 13 -7.14 -14.69 -0.37
CA ALA A 13 -8.39 -15.41 -0.08
C ALA A 13 -8.17 -16.71 0.71
N VAL A 14 -7.00 -17.33 0.56
CA VAL A 14 -6.62 -18.57 1.26
C VAL A 14 -5.73 -18.28 2.47
N LEU A 15 -4.69 -17.46 2.29
CA LEU A 15 -3.63 -17.27 3.28
C LEU A 15 -3.89 -16.10 4.25
N ALA A 16 -4.79 -15.17 3.90
CA ALA A 16 -5.16 -14.03 4.74
C ALA A 16 -6.65 -13.63 4.56
N PRO A 17 -7.62 -14.56 4.73
CA PRO A 17 -9.01 -14.35 4.30
C PRO A 17 -9.68 -13.15 4.97
N THR A 18 -9.36 -12.88 6.23
CA THR A 18 -9.91 -11.72 6.97
C THR A 18 -9.38 -10.38 6.43
N VAL A 19 -8.13 -10.35 5.95
CA VAL A 19 -7.55 -9.18 5.27
C VAL A 19 -8.17 -9.01 3.90
N PHE A 20 -8.34 -10.11 3.16
CA PHE A 20 -8.97 -10.10 1.85
C PHE A 20 -10.42 -9.57 1.90
N GLU A 21 -11.22 -10.02 2.85
CA GLU A 21 -12.58 -9.52 3.06
C GLU A 21 -12.59 -8.02 3.43
N ALA A 22 -11.71 -7.61 4.35
CA ALA A 22 -11.62 -6.22 4.77
C ALA A 22 -11.17 -5.29 3.63
N LEU A 23 -10.29 -5.75 2.74
CA LEU A 23 -9.89 -5.02 1.54
C LEU A 23 -11.09 -4.80 0.62
N ARG A 24 -11.87 -5.84 0.34
CA ARG A 24 -13.07 -5.75 -0.51
C ARG A 24 -14.10 -4.78 0.08
N ARG A 25 -14.29 -4.78 1.40
CA ARG A 25 -15.15 -3.79 2.09
C ARG A 25 -14.62 -2.38 1.92
N ALA A 26 -13.33 -2.14 2.14
CA ALA A 26 -12.70 -0.83 1.95
C ALA A 26 -12.86 -0.31 0.51
N VAL A 27 -12.65 -1.17 -0.49
CA VAL A 27 -12.84 -0.81 -1.90
C VAL A 27 -14.32 -0.54 -2.21
N THR A 28 -15.24 -1.34 -1.66
CA THR A 28 -16.68 -1.09 -1.83
C THR A 28 -17.09 0.26 -1.24
N SER A 29 -16.58 0.62 -0.05
CA SER A 29 -16.86 1.92 0.58
C SER A 29 -16.39 3.10 -0.27
N VAL A 30 -15.15 3.08 -0.80
CA VAL A 30 -14.67 4.18 -1.66
C VAL A 30 -15.42 4.28 -2.98
N ARG A 31 -15.84 3.15 -3.56
CA ARG A 31 -16.63 3.13 -4.81
C ARG A 31 -18.02 3.74 -4.65
N VAL A 32 -18.56 3.75 -3.43
CA VAL A 32 -19.81 4.44 -3.10
C VAL A 32 -19.58 5.92 -2.80
N ALA A 33 -18.47 6.25 -2.12
CA ALA A 33 -18.21 7.60 -1.60
C ALA A 33 -17.53 8.54 -2.60
N ALA A 34 -16.88 8.03 -3.65
CA ALA A 34 -16.18 8.82 -4.66
C ALA A 34 -16.80 8.68 -6.07
N PRO A 35 -16.60 9.67 -6.97
CA PRO A 35 -17.11 9.63 -8.33
C PRO A 35 -16.60 8.41 -9.12
N SER A 36 -17.53 7.62 -9.68
CA SER A 36 -17.20 6.30 -10.25
C SER A 36 -16.42 6.38 -11.57
N SER A 37 -16.72 7.36 -12.43
CA SER A 37 -15.99 7.61 -13.68
C SER A 37 -14.53 7.98 -13.42
N GLU A 38 -14.29 8.88 -12.46
CA GLU A 38 -12.95 9.31 -12.08
C GLU A 38 -12.18 8.19 -11.38
N LEU A 39 -12.82 7.37 -10.54
CA LEU A 39 -12.19 6.17 -10.00
C LEU A 39 -11.77 5.17 -11.09
N GLU A 40 -12.57 5.00 -12.14
CA GLU A 40 -12.18 4.16 -13.30
C GLU A 40 -11.00 4.77 -14.05
N LEU A 41 -10.99 6.08 -14.31
CA LEU A 41 -9.86 6.76 -14.93
C LEU A 41 -8.57 6.62 -14.10
N VAL A 42 -8.67 6.79 -12.79
CA VAL A 42 -7.57 6.55 -11.84
C VAL A 42 -7.09 5.10 -11.94
N ARG A 43 -8.00 4.11 -11.89
CA ARG A 43 -7.67 2.69 -11.97
C ARG A 43 -6.91 2.35 -13.25
N LEU A 44 -7.39 2.81 -14.39
CA LEU A 44 -6.75 2.60 -15.69
C LEU A 44 -5.39 3.30 -15.74
N ARG A 45 -5.28 4.53 -15.24
CA ARG A 45 -4.02 5.28 -15.29
C ARG A 45 -2.96 4.64 -14.41
N VAL A 46 -3.31 4.19 -13.20
CA VAL A 46 -2.40 3.44 -12.33
C VAL A 46 -1.96 2.14 -13.01
N ALA A 47 -2.89 1.40 -13.64
CA ALA A 47 -2.54 0.18 -14.38
C ALA A 47 -1.53 0.44 -15.51
N MET A 48 -1.67 1.56 -16.23
CA MET A 48 -0.69 1.99 -17.24
C MET A 48 0.67 2.35 -16.63
N LEU A 49 0.70 3.07 -15.49
CA LEU A 49 1.93 3.43 -14.81
C LEU A 49 2.69 2.21 -14.28
N LEU A 50 1.95 1.17 -13.86
CA LEU A 50 2.48 -0.10 -13.37
C LEU A 50 2.73 -1.15 -14.46
N ASP A 51 2.42 -0.82 -15.72
CA ASP A 51 2.54 -1.71 -16.87
C ASP A 51 1.76 -3.03 -16.65
N ASP A 52 0.49 -2.90 -16.28
CA ASP A 52 -0.41 -4.01 -15.98
C ASP A 52 -1.55 -4.09 -17.00
N ALA A 53 -1.30 -4.82 -18.08
CA ALA A 53 -2.28 -5.03 -19.14
C ALA A 53 -3.47 -5.88 -18.67
N ALA A 54 -3.25 -6.81 -17.74
CA ALA A 54 -4.33 -7.65 -17.21
C ALA A 54 -5.32 -6.81 -16.39
N GLU A 55 -4.80 -5.93 -15.54
CA GLU A 55 -5.63 -4.97 -14.81
C GLU A 55 -6.29 -3.96 -15.76
N SER A 56 -5.61 -3.48 -16.79
CA SER A 56 -6.20 -2.59 -17.80
C SER A 56 -7.42 -3.20 -18.51
N ALA A 57 -7.45 -4.53 -18.66
CA ALA A 57 -8.55 -5.30 -19.23
C ALA A 57 -9.59 -5.77 -18.20
N ALA A 58 -9.36 -5.55 -16.89
CA ALA A 58 -10.29 -5.94 -15.84
C ALA A 58 -11.61 -5.14 -15.93
N PRO A 59 -12.73 -5.68 -15.39
CA PRO A 59 -14.03 -5.02 -15.43
C PRO A 59 -13.99 -3.60 -14.86
N ALA A 60 -14.63 -2.67 -15.58
CA ALA A 60 -14.63 -1.27 -15.23
C ALA A 60 -15.34 -0.99 -13.89
N TRP A 61 -14.82 -0.03 -13.13
CA TRP A 61 -15.42 0.41 -11.88
C TRP A 61 -16.53 1.45 -12.08
N GLY A 62 -16.51 2.15 -13.22
CA GLY A 62 -17.47 3.17 -13.65
C GLY A 62 -17.40 3.40 -15.16
N GLU A 63 -18.27 4.26 -15.67
CA GLU A 63 -18.38 4.55 -17.10
C GLU A 63 -17.24 5.47 -17.56
N VAL A 64 -16.55 5.07 -18.62
CA VAL A 64 -15.56 5.90 -19.34
C VAL A 64 -15.79 5.75 -20.84
N THR A 65 -15.69 6.86 -21.57
CA THR A 65 -15.90 6.86 -23.02
C THR A 65 -14.75 6.17 -23.76
N GLU A 66 -15.01 5.71 -24.98
CA GLU A 66 -13.96 5.17 -25.85
C GLU A 66 -12.86 6.20 -26.14
N ALA A 67 -13.22 7.48 -26.27
CA ALA A 67 -12.26 8.57 -26.45
C ALA A 67 -11.34 8.73 -25.22
N GLN A 68 -11.90 8.74 -24.01
CA GLN A 68 -11.11 8.78 -22.78
C GLN A 68 -10.20 7.55 -22.66
N ARG A 69 -10.72 6.34 -22.93
CA ARG A 69 -9.92 5.11 -22.87
C ARG A 69 -8.76 5.12 -23.87
N GLY A 70 -9.04 5.47 -25.12
CA GLY A 70 -8.04 5.49 -26.20
C GLY A 70 -7.00 6.61 -26.08
N GLN A 71 -7.31 7.69 -25.37
CA GLN A 71 -6.43 8.86 -25.23
C GLN A 71 -5.85 9.03 -23.82
N LEU A 72 -6.01 8.03 -22.94
CA LEU A 72 -5.55 8.09 -21.56
C LEU A 72 -4.03 8.26 -21.42
N ALA A 73 -3.25 7.80 -22.39
CA ALA A 73 -1.80 8.03 -22.40
C ALA A 73 -1.45 9.53 -22.51
N ASP A 74 -2.26 10.28 -23.26
CA ASP A 74 -2.06 11.68 -23.62
C ASP A 74 -3.02 12.62 -22.87
N TRP A 75 -3.58 12.12 -21.75
CA TRP A 75 -4.59 12.82 -20.94
C TRP A 75 -4.25 14.28 -20.58
N PRO A 76 -2.97 14.71 -20.36
CA PRO A 76 -2.69 16.10 -20.04
C PRO A 76 -3.01 17.06 -21.18
N THR A 77 -3.07 16.58 -22.42
CA THR A 77 -3.25 17.42 -23.62
C THR A 77 -4.50 17.07 -24.45
N SER A 78 -5.03 15.86 -24.29
CA SER A 78 -6.25 15.39 -24.96
C SER A 78 -7.48 16.21 -24.56
N ASP A 79 -8.36 16.55 -25.50
CA ASP A 79 -9.63 17.25 -25.25
C ASP A 79 -10.75 16.34 -24.71
N ALA A 80 -10.52 15.03 -24.63
CA ALA A 80 -11.48 14.05 -24.14
C ALA A 80 -11.73 14.13 -22.61
N PHE A 81 -10.90 14.88 -21.88
CA PHE A 81 -10.90 14.92 -20.42
C PHE A 81 -11.38 16.25 -19.87
N SER A 82 -12.38 16.17 -18.98
CA SER A 82 -12.90 17.30 -18.23
C SER A 82 -11.85 17.86 -17.25
N ALA A 83 -12.13 19.03 -16.66
CA ALA A 83 -11.27 19.57 -15.61
C ALA A 83 -11.21 18.66 -14.37
N ALA A 84 -12.33 17.99 -14.03
CA ALA A 84 -12.38 17.03 -12.92
C ALA A 84 -11.56 15.77 -13.25
N ASP A 85 -11.70 15.23 -14.46
CA ASP A 85 -10.94 14.06 -14.93
C ASP A 85 -9.43 14.32 -14.80
N ARG A 86 -8.97 15.48 -15.27
CA ARG A 86 -7.56 15.88 -15.20
C ARG A 86 -7.08 16.06 -13.77
N ALA A 87 -7.92 16.58 -12.88
CA ALA A 87 -7.58 16.71 -11.47
C ALA A 87 -7.40 15.34 -10.81
N ALA A 88 -8.28 14.37 -11.09
CA ALA A 88 -8.17 13.00 -10.60
C ALA A 88 -6.95 12.27 -11.18
N LEU A 89 -6.68 12.43 -12.48
CA LEU A 89 -5.53 11.81 -13.16
C LEU A 89 -4.19 12.39 -12.68
N ALA A 90 -4.08 13.71 -12.53
CA ALA A 90 -2.90 14.37 -11.98
C ALA A 90 -2.63 13.93 -10.54
N LEU A 91 -3.69 13.84 -9.72
CA LEU A 91 -3.61 13.34 -8.36
C LEU A 91 -3.10 11.91 -8.30
N ALA A 92 -3.68 11.01 -9.10
CA ALA A 92 -3.29 9.60 -9.16
C ALA A 92 -1.84 9.42 -9.63
N GLU A 93 -1.45 10.12 -10.69
CA GLU A 93 -0.11 10.02 -11.25
C GLU A 93 0.95 10.49 -10.26
N GLN A 94 0.76 11.66 -9.63
CA GLN A 94 1.65 12.13 -8.58
C GLN A 94 1.66 11.18 -7.38
N PHE A 95 0.50 10.71 -6.92
CA PHE A 95 0.40 9.83 -5.74
C PHE A 95 1.10 8.48 -5.95
N THR A 96 0.94 7.88 -7.13
CA THR A 96 1.54 6.58 -7.49
C THR A 96 3.05 6.70 -7.71
N ILE A 97 3.54 7.82 -8.26
CA ILE A 97 4.97 8.05 -8.52
C ILE A 97 5.71 8.52 -7.27
N ASP A 98 5.22 9.59 -6.63
CA ASP A 98 5.81 10.20 -5.43
C ASP A 98 4.73 10.97 -4.65
N VAL A 99 4.20 10.35 -3.60
CA VAL A 99 3.16 10.96 -2.76
C VAL A 99 3.59 12.28 -2.11
N THR A 100 4.89 12.53 -1.95
CA THR A 100 5.40 13.69 -1.22
C THR A 100 5.14 15.01 -1.96
N GLY A 101 4.92 14.94 -3.27
CA GLY A 101 4.53 16.10 -4.11
C GLY A 101 3.03 16.38 -4.15
N VAL A 102 2.17 15.51 -3.60
CA VAL A 102 0.70 15.62 -3.77
C VAL A 102 0.14 16.89 -3.12
N ALA A 103 0.51 17.15 -1.86
CA ALA A 103 -0.03 18.28 -1.10
C ALA A 103 0.30 19.65 -1.73
N ALA A 104 1.52 19.78 -2.27
CA ALA A 104 1.99 21.01 -2.92
C ALA A 104 1.63 21.09 -4.42
N GLY A 105 1.12 20.01 -5.01
CA GLY A 105 0.78 19.90 -6.42
C GLY A 105 -0.71 19.66 -6.64
N PRO A 106 -1.13 18.45 -7.06
CA PRO A 106 -2.47 18.19 -7.57
C PRO A 106 -3.59 18.22 -6.52
N LEU A 107 -3.29 18.19 -5.21
CA LEU A 107 -4.33 18.15 -4.18
C LEU A 107 -5.28 19.36 -4.25
N GLY A 108 -4.76 20.57 -4.49
CA GLY A 108 -5.58 21.78 -4.56
C GLY A 108 -6.58 21.76 -5.71
N ALA A 109 -6.16 21.25 -6.87
CA ALA A 109 -7.04 21.10 -8.04
C ALA A 109 -8.12 20.04 -7.78
N ALA A 110 -7.75 18.90 -7.18
CA ALA A 110 -8.71 17.88 -6.77
C ALA A 110 -9.71 18.43 -5.73
N ALA A 111 -9.23 19.18 -4.73
CA ALA A 111 -10.09 19.82 -3.74
C ALA A 111 -11.11 20.79 -4.36
N GLY A 112 -10.68 21.58 -5.34
CA GLY A 112 -11.56 22.48 -6.08
C GLY A 112 -12.60 21.75 -6.94
N ALA A 113 -12.24 20.62 -7.53
CA ALA A 113 -13.13 19.83 -8.39
C ALA A 113 -14.13 18.97 -7.61
N PHE A 114 -13.71 18.37 -6.49
CA PHE A 114 -14.47 17.32 -5.81
C PHE A 114 -15.02 17.73 -4.44
N GLY A 115 -14.57 18.84 -3.85
CA GLY A 115 -15.06 19.31 -2.55
C GLY A 115 -15.00 18.22 -1.47
N ALA A 116 -16.16 17.85 -0.92
CA ALA A 116 -16.26 16.82 0.12
C ALA A 116 -15.79 15.42 -0.35
N SER A 117 -15.87 15.12 -1.65
CA SER A 117 -15.42 13.85 -2.21
C SER A 117 -13.90 13.75 -2.40
N THR A 118 -13.14 14.79 -2.07
CA THR A 118 -11.67 14.78 -2.20
C THR A 118 -11.00 13.72 -1.35
N LEU A 119 -11.41 13.58 -0.07
CA LEU A 119 -10.86 12.55 0.81
C LEU A 119 -11.22 11.13 0.32
N PRO A 120 -12.50 10.82 0.02
CA PRO A 120 -12.86 9.56 -0.63
C PRO A 120 -12.06 9.25 -1.90
N LEU A 121 -11.79 10.26 -2.75
CA LEU A 121 -10.97 10.08 -3.95
C LEU A 121 -9.53 9.71 -3.60
N VAL A 122 -8.87 10.42 -2.67
CA VAL A 122 -7.50 10.09 -2.22
C VAL A 122 -7.43 8.69 -1.60
N GLN A 123 -8.45 8.31 -0.81
CA GLN A 123 -8.57 6.95 -0.26
C GLN A 123 -8.74 5.90 -1.37
N GLY A 124 -9.51 6.22 -2.41
CA GLY A 124 -9.65 5.39 -3.60
C GLY A 124 -8.33 5.22 -4.36
N VAL A 125 -7.59 6.31 -4.57
CA VAL A 125 -6.25 6.28 -5.19
C VAL A 125 -5.30 5.39 -4.37
N PHE A 126 -5.29 5.49 -3.04
CA PHE A 126 -4.51 4.61 -2.16
C PHE A 126 -4.85 3.13 -2.39
N LEU A 127 -6.14 2.77 -2.35
CA LEU A 127 -6.58 1.38 -2.52
C LEU A 127 -6.32 0.84 -3.92
N ILE A 128 -6.45 1.68 -4.96
CA ILE A 128 -6.12 1.32 -6.34
C ILE A 128 -4.61 1.09 -6.49
N ASP A 129 -3.79 2.04 -6.07
CA ASP A 129 -2.33 1.97 -6.16
C ASP A 129 -1.77 0.73 -5.47
N LEU A 130 -2.08 0.55 -4.18
CA LEU A 130 -1.56 -0.57 -3.41
C LEU A 130 -2.26 -1.89 -3.75
N GLY A 131 -3.54 -1.86 -4.13
CA GLY A 131 -4.29 -3.04 -4.56
C GLY A 131 -3.67 -3.66 -5.81
N GLN A 132 -3.40 -2.85 -6.84
CA GLN A 132 -2.76 -3.31 -8.09
C GLN A 132 -1.32 -3.75 -7.86
N ARG A 133 -0.51 -2.97 -7.11
CA ARG A 133 0.87 -3.35 -6.75
C ARG A 133 0.91 -4.70 -6.02
N CYS A 134 0.06 -4.90 -5.02
CA CYS A 134 -0.03 -6.17 -4.30
C CYS A 134 -0.48 -7.31 -5.22
N ALA A 135 -1.49 -7.10 -6.05
CA ALA A 135 -2.00 -8.11 -6.97
C ALA A 135 -0.91 -8.59 -7.96
N LYS A 136 -0.13 -7.66 -8.51
CA LYS A 136 0.99 -7.98 -9.40
C LYS A 136 2.09 -8.79 -8.70
N VAL A 137 2.46 -8.41 -7.48
CA VAL A 137 3.44 -9.15 -6.68
C VAL A 137 2.94 -10.55 -6.31
N LEU A 138 1.69 -10.66 -5.86
CA LEU A 138 1.07 -11.93 -5.52
C LEU A 138 0.97 -12.86 -6.74
N GLY A 139 0.54 -12.33 -7.90
CA GLY A 139 0.50 -13.09 -9.14
C GLY A 139 1.88 -13.64 -9.53
N ALA A 140 2.91 -12.81 -9.46
CA ALA A 140 4.29 -13.21 -9.76
C ALA A 140 4.82 -14.30 -8.82
N LEU A 141 4.53 -14.21 -7.52
CA LEU A 141 5.02 -15.18 -6.53
C LEU A 141 4.26 -16.52 -6.55
N PHE A 142 2.96 -16.51 -6.90
CA PHE A 142 2.09 -17.69 -6.84
C PHE A 142 1.75 -18.27 -8.23
N GLY A 143 2.32 -17.71 -9.30
CA GLY A 143 2.22 -18.24 -10.66
C GLY A 143 0.85 -17.99 -11.32
N GLY A 144 0.19 -16.89 -10.99
CA GLY A 144 -1.14 -16.53 -11.49
C GLY A 144 -1.26 -15.06 -11.90
N THR A 145 -2.43 -14.71 -12.43
CA THR A 145 -2.80 -13.32 -12.70
C THR A 145 -3.89 -12.93 -11.71
N VAL A 146 -3.65 -11.88 -10.93
CA VAL A 146 -4.60 -11.35 -9.94
C VAL A 146 -4.99 -9.94 -10.39
N THR A 147 -6.29 -9.66 -10.51
CA THR A 147 -6.79 -8.34 -10.94
C THR A 147 -7.86 -7.81 -10.01
N SER A 148 -8.25 -6.55 -10.17
CA SER A 148 -9.32 -5.91 -9.41
C SER A 148 -10.68 -6.59 -9.60
N ALA A 149 -10.85 -7.44 -10.61
CA ALA A 149 -12.01 -8.32 -10.72
C ALA A 149 -12.20 -9.20 -9.48
N GLU A 150 -11.12 -9.56 -8.79
CA GLU A 150 -11.11 -10.44 -7.61
C GLU A 150 -10.98 -9.64 -6.31
N TRP A 151 -9.90 -8.86 -6.16
CA TRP A 151 -9.59 -8.18 -4.89
C TRP A 151 -10.45 -6.94 -4.62
N ALA A 152 -11.14 -6.43 -5.64
CA ALA A 152 -12.10 -5.33 -5.54
C ALA A 152 -13.54 -5.77 -5.89
N ALA A 153 -13.81 -7.07 -5.93
CA ALA A 153 -15.16 -7.58 -6.14
C ALA A 153 -16.11 -7.03 -5.06
N PRO A 154 -17.27 -6.45 -5.43
CA PRO A 154 -18.22 -5.89 -4.46
C PRO A 154 -18.59 -6.88 -3.36
N ILE A 155 -18.80 -6.37 -2.15
CA ILE A 155 -19.24 -7.17 -1.00
C ILE A 155 -20.25 -6.40 -0.17
N ASP A 156 -21.24 -7.11 0.36
CA ASP A 156 -22.26 -6.52 1.23
C ASP A 156 -21.69 -6.10 2.60
N GLY A 157 -22.37 -5.17 3.25
CA GLY A 157 -22.03 -4.73 4.61
C GLY A 157 -20.74 -3.90 4.70
N ALA A 158 -20.28 -3.32 3.60
CA ALA A 158 -19.22 -2.32 3.64
C ALA A 158 -19.68 -1.06 4.41
N PRO A 159 -18.87 -0.51 5.34
CA PRO A 159 -19.18 0.75 6.02
C PRO A 159 -19.40 1.90 5.02
N ALA A 160 -20.24 2.86 5.37
CA ALA A 160 -20.44 4.04 4.54
C ALA A 160 -19.22 4.98 4.54
N ASP A 161 -18.52 5.08 5.68
CA ASP A 161 -17.28 5.82 5.80
C ASP A 161 -16.10 4.96 5.30
N PRO A 162 -15.41 5.36 4.21
CA PRO A 162 -14.26 4.61 3.75
C PRO A 162 -13.11 4.55 4.75
N MET A 163 -12.97 5.55 5.65
CA MET A 163 -11.92 5.52 6.66
C MET A 163 -12.18 4.46 7.74
N GLU A 164 -13.45 4.23 8.10
CA GLU A 164 -13.83 3.13 8.98
C GLU A 164 -13.44 1.77 8.36
N ALA A 165 -13.76 1.59 7.08
CA ALA A 165 -13.46 0.36 6.34
C ALA A 165 -11.95 0.14 6.14
N ILE A 166 -11.20 1.18 5.78
CA ILE A 166 -9.73 1.12 5.68
C ILE A 166 -9.13 0.82 7.06
N SER A 167 -9.61 1.43 8.14
CA SER A 167 -9.12 1.12 9.49
C SER A 167 -9.34 -0.34 9.87
N ALA A 168 -10.48 -0.93 9.47
CA ALA A 168 -10.74 -2.36 9.64
C ALA A 168 -9.75 -3.24 8.84
N LEU A 169 -9.39 -2.85 7.63
CA LEU A 169 -8.32 -3.48 6.83
C LEU A 169 -6.96 -3.39 7.54
N LEU A 170 -6.61 -2.22 8.09
CA LEU A 170 -5.35 -2.02 8.79
C LEU A 170 -5.25 -2.90 10.05
N ARG A 171 -6.33 -2.98 10.83
CA ARG A 171 -6.44 -3.89 11.98
C ARG A 171 -6.37 -5.35 11.57
N ALA A 172 -7.11 -5.76 10.53
CA ALA A 172 -7.10 -7.13 10.05
C ALA A 172 -5.69 -7.59 9.65
N THR A 173 -4.98 -6.71 8.93
CA THR A 173 -3.58 -6.96 8.58
C THR A 173 -2.68 -6.98 9.80
N ALA A 174 -2.90 -6.06 10.76
CA ALA A 174 -2.13 -5.99 11.99
C ALA A 174 -2.22 -7.28 12.82
N ARG A 175 -3.35 -7.99 12.78
CA ARG A 175 -3.55 -9.27 13.49
C ARG A 175 -2.85 -10.48 12.85
N LEU A 176 -2.42 -10.37 11.59
CA LEU A 176 -1.42 -11.32 11.08
C LEU A 176 -0.15 -11.11 11.91
N GLN A 177 0.44 -12.17 12.46
CA GLN A 177 1.57 -12.11 13.41
C GLN A 177 2.58 -13.25 13.16
N ASN A 178 2.66 -13.77 11.93
CA ASN A 178 3.63 -14.82 11.58
C ASN A 178 5.04 -14.23 11.39
N LEU A 179 5.13 -12.99 10.90
CA LEU A 179 6.42 -12.35 10.67
C LEU A 179 7.11 -11.93 11.96
N ASP A 180 8.42 -12.13 11.98
CA ASP A 180 9.30 -11.63 13.02
C ASP A 180 9.11 -10.11 13.26
N PRO A 181 9.00 -9.64 14.51
CA PRO A 181 8.78 -8.24 14.83
C PRO A 181 9.87 -7.29 14.32
N VAL A 182 11.14 -7.72 14.28
CA VAL A 182 12.23 -6.90 13.73
C VAL A 182 12.05 -6.76 12.23
N LEU A 183 11.77 -7.84 11.51
CA LEU A 183 11.53 -7.81 10.08
C LEU A 183 10.35 -6.91 9.70
N ARG A 184 9.25 -6.97 10.47
CA ARG A 184 8.10 -6.06 10.28
C ARG A 184 8.52 -4.60 10.43
N GLU A 185 9.28 -4.27 11.47
CA GLU A 185 9.73 -2.90 11.70
C GLU A 185 10.67 -2.41 10.60
N LEU A 186 11.57 -3.27 10.11
CA LEU A 186 12.46 -2.94 8.99
C LEU A 186 11.67 -2.56 7.73
N VAL A 187 10.65 -3.36 7.40
CA VAL A 187 9.78 -3.13 6.24
C VAL A 187 8.93 -1.87 6.41
N ARG A 188 8.36 -1.67 7.62
CA ARG A 188 7.61 -0.45 7.95
C ARG A 188 8.47 0.80 7.77
N MET A 189 9.70 0.78 8.28
CA MET A 189 10.62 1.90 8.18
C MET A 189 11.08 2.15 6.74
N ARG A 190 11.36 1.10 5.96
CA ARG A 190 11.64 1.23 4.52
C ARG A 190 10.51 1.93 3.77
N GLY A 191 9.26 1.52 3.98
CA GLY A 191 8.09 2.20 3.40
C GLY A 191 7.94 3.65 3.88
N ALA A 192 8.20 3.92 5.17
CA ALA A 192 8.18 5.28 5.71
C ALA A 192 9.25 6.19 5.10
N HIS A 193 10.42 5.65 4.71
CA HIS A 193 11.46 6.38 3.99
C HIS A 193 11.03 6.70 2.56
N HIS A 194 10.46 5.73 1.82
CA HIS A 194 9.95 5.96 0.46
C HIS A 194 8.86 7.03 0.42
N HIS A 195 7.93 6.99 1.37
CA HIS A 195 6.84 7.97 1.43
C HIS A 195 7.21 9.26 2.18
N ARG A 196 8.44 9.36 2.71
CA ARG A 196 8.92 10.44 3.59
C ARG A 196 7.93 10.82 4.70
N CYS A 197 7.19 9.85 5.23
CA CYS A 197 6.18 10.09 6.28
C CYS A 197 6.88 10.45 7.59
N ARG A 198 6.87 11.73 7.99
CA ARG A 198 7.61 12.21 9.18
C ARG A 198 7.03 11.61 10.46
N ARG A 199 5.70 11.53 10.55
CA ARG A 199 4.96 10.84 11.63
C ARG A 199 5.40 9.39 11.81
N CYS A 200 5.59 8.66 10.71
CA CYS A 200 5.94 7.25 10.73
C CYS A 200 7.41 7.05 11.13
N GLN A 201 8.29 7.98 10.78
CA GLN A 201 9.71 7.91 11.14
C GLN A 201 9.96 8.30 12.60
N SER A 202 9.04 9.04 13.24
CA SER A 202 9.11 9.43 14.67
C SER A 202 8.56 8.39 15.65
N VAL A 203 8.23 7.17 15.19
CA VAL A 203 7.69 6.10 16.04
C VAL A 203 8.53 4.83 15.97
N ARG A 204 8.51 4.03 17.04
CA ARG A 204 9.16 2.72 17.11
C ARG A 204 8.22 1.63 17.63
N SER A 205 8.31 0.45 17.03
CA SER A 205 7.64 -0.74 17.51
C SER A 205 8.31 -1.27 18.79
N VAL A 206 7.56 -1.35 19.88
CA VAL A 206 8.06 -1.95 21.13
C VAL A 206 8.42 -3.42 20.92
N ALA A 207 7.60 -4.19 20.21
CA ALA A 207 7.87 -5.59 19.94
C ALA A 207 9.19 -5.79 19.17
N ALA A 208 9.52 -4.88 18.24
CA ALA A 208 10.79 -4.93 17.51
C ALA A 208 11.97 -4.62 18.43
N ILE A 209 11.85 -3.59 19.28
CA ILE A 209 12.88 -3.21 20.26
C ILE A 209 13.09 -4.33 21.28
N GLU A 210 12.04 -5.02 21.73
CA GLU A 210 12.11 -6.17 22.63
C GLU A 210 12.66 -7.43 21.94
N ALA A 211 12.49 -7.54 20.62
CA ALA A 211 13.05 -8.64 19.81
C ALA A 211 14.52 -8.42 19.41
N GLY A 212 15.03 -7.19 19.40
CA GLY A 212 16.46 -6.92 19.15
C GLY A 212 16.76 -5.74 18.25
N ALA A 213 15.75 -5.04 17.74
CA ALA A 213 15.95 -3.88 16.91
C ALA A 213 16.57 -2.73 17.72
N ASP A 214 17.67 -2.19 17.20
CA ASP A 214 18.27 -0.94 17.63
C ASP A 214 18.29 0.07 16.48
N GLU A 215 18.65 1.32 16.78
CA GLU A 215 18.67 2.39 15.78
C GLU A 215 19.72 2.15 14.68
N ASP A 216 20.83 1.46 15.00
CA ASP A 216 21.86 1.11 14.00
C ASP A 216 21.33 0.12 12.97
N LEU A 217 20.52 -0.85 13.40
CA LEU A 217 19.83 -1.78 12.51
C LEU A 217 18.75 -1.06 11.69
N LEU A 218 17.93 -0.22 12.33
CA LEU A 218 16.86 0.51 11.64
C LEU A 218 17.40 1.54 10.64
N ALA A 219 18.56 2.15 10.90
CA ALA A 219 19.23 3.05 9.95
C ALA A 219 19.58 2.36 8.61
N ARG A 220 19.73 1.03 8.60
CA ARG A 220 19.96 0.25 7.36
C ARG A 220 18.72 0.12 6.48
N THR A 221 17.56 0.57 6.97
CA THR A 221 16.33 0.66 6.16
C THR A 221 16.29 1.91 5.29
N ILE A 222 17.27 2.80 5.38
CA ILE A 222 17.44 3.89 4.42
C ILE A 222 17.89 3.29 3.08
N PRO A 223 17.26 3.63 1.94
CA PRO A 223 17.70 3.17 0.63
C PRO A 223 19.20 3.40 0.38
N GLY A 224 19.92 2.33 0.06
CA GLY A 224 21.38 2.32 -0.12
C GLY A 224 22.20 1.98 1.13
N ALA A 225 21.56 1.80 2.29
CA ALA A 225 22.23 1.50 3.56
C ALA A 225 22.12 0.02 4.00
N GLU A 226 21.70 -0.88 3.11
CA GLU A 226 21.32 -2.28 3.41
C GLU A 226 22.51 -3.18 3.79
N LYS A 227 23.74 -2.65 3.73
CA LYS A 227 24.96 -3.44 3.94
C LYS A 227 24.95 -4.10 5.32
N GLY A 228 25.20 -5.40 5.33
CA GLY A 228 25.29 -6.19 6.56
C GLY A 228 23.94 -6.60 7.16
N LEU A 229 22.82 -6.31 6.50
CA LEU A 229 21.55 -6.96 6.79
C LEU A 229 21.64 -8.45 6.46
N ASP A 230 20.98 -9.27 7.28
CA ASP A 230 20.83 -10.68 6.98
C ASP A 230 20.05 -10.86 5.65
N PRO A 231 20.21 -12.00 4.97
CA PRO A 231 19.62 -12.14 3.66
C PRO A 231 18.08 -12.15 3.62
N GLN A 232 17.40 -12.58 4.69
CA GLN A 232 15.93 -12.56 4.74
C GLN A 232 15.42 -11.12 4.85
N ALA A 233 16.05 -10.30 5.69
CA ALA A 233 15.79 -8.87 5.75
C ALA A 233 16.02 -8.17 4.41
N ARG A 234 17.15 -8.46 3.73
CA ARG A 234 17.41 -7.88 2.40
C ARG A 234 16.35 -8.27 1.37
N ALA A 235 15.91 -9.53 1.36
CA ALA A 235 14.86 -9.99 0.45
C ALA A 235 13.52 -9.27 0.73
N ALA A 236 13.15 -9.08 2.00
CA ALA A 236 11.95 -8.33 2.36
C ALA A 236 12.02 -6.85 1.96
N LEU A 237 13.18 -6.21 2.16
CA LEU A 237 13.37 -4.81 1.74
C LEU A 237 13.36 -4.67 0.22
N ALA A 238 14.00 -5.58 -0.51
CA ALA A 238 13.96 -5.58 -1.98
C ALA A 238 12.54 -5.81 -2.51
N LEU A 239 11.76 -6.71 -1.90
CA LEU A 239 10.35 -6.89 -2.25
C LEU A 239 9.51 -5.65 -1.92
N THR A 240 9.81 -4.97 -0.80
CA THR A 240 9.17 -3.70 -0.42
C THR A 240 9.47 -2.61 -1.45
N ASP A 241 10.72 -2.52 -1.90
CA ASP A 241 11.16 -1.56 -2.91
C ASP A 241 10.48 -1.83 -4.25
N ALA A 242 10.45 -3.09 -4.70
CA ALA A 242 9.75 -3.51 -5.91
C ALA A 242 8.24 -3.21 -5.84
N LEU A 243 7.62 -3.35 -4.66
CA LEU A 243 6.20 -3.05 -4.49
C LEU A 243 5.95 -1.53 -4.55
N LEU A 244 6.78 -0.70 -3.92
CA LEU A 244 6.50 0.72 -3.70
C LEU A 244 7.09 1.69 -4.72
N VAL A 245 8.18 1.33 -5.40
CA VAL A 245 8.94 2.26 -6.24
C VAL A 245 8.79 1.92 -7.72
N GLY A 246 8.43 2.92 -8.53
CA GLY A 246 8.36 2.79 -9.98
C GLY A 246 7.34 1.75 -10.43
N ARG A 247 7.64 1.10 -11.56
CA ARG A 247 6.97 -0.11 -12.02
C ARG A 247 7.35 -1.24 -11.07
N ALA A 248 6.41 -2.12 -10.73
CA ALA A 248 6.74 -3.30 -9.95
C ALA A 248 7.69 -4.21 -10.76
N ASP A 249 8.99 -4.00 -10.56
CA ASP A 249 10.08 -4.72 -11.20
C ASP A 249 10.38 -5.97 -10.37
N LEU A 250 9.81 -7.08 -10.82
CA LEU A 250 9.86 -8.38 -10.16
C LEU A 250 10.70 -9.31 -11.02
N ASP A 251 12.01 -9.15 -10.95
CA ASP A 251 12.91 -10.06 -11.65
C ASP A 251 12.87 -11.48 -11.04
N ALA A 252 13.35 -12.45 -11.83
CA ALA A 252 13.33 -13.86 -11.44
C ALA A 252 14.21 -14.13 -10.21
N ASP A 253 15.26 -13.33 -9.99
CA ASP A 253 16.21 -13.50 -8.89
C ASP A 253 15.57 -13.07 -7.56
N LEU A 254 14.83 -11.96 -7.55
CA LEU A 254 14.06 -11.50 -6.40
C LEU A 254 12.96 -12.50 -6.04
N ILE A 255 12.18 -12.98 -7.02
CA ILE A 255 11.15 -14.01 -6.79
C ILE A 255 11.77 -15.27 -6.17
N ALA A 256 12.86 -15.77 -6.76
CA ALA A 256 13.56 -16.95 -6.26
C ALA A 256 14.19 -16.74 -4.88
N GLU A 257 14.66 -15.53 -4.56
CA GLU A 257 15.14 -15.18 -3.23
C GLU A 257 13.97 -15.16 -2.22
N VAL A 258 12.82 -14.56 -2.55
CA VAL A 258 11.64 -14.57 -1.69
C VAL A 258 11.17 -16.01 -1.41
N HIS A 259 11.04 -16.87 -2.42
CA HIS A 259 10.70 -18.29 -2.24
C HIS A 259 11.70 -19.07 -1.38
N ARG A 260 12.99 -18.69 -1.41
CA ARG A 260 14.03 -19.31 -0.58
C ARG A 260 13.99 -18.86 0.89
N ARG A 261 13.38 -17.72 1.19
CA ARG A 261 13.41 -17.10 2.53
C ARG A 261 12.10 -17.16 3.28
N PHE A 262 10.98 -17.22 2.57
CA PHE A 262 9.64 -17.12 3.16
C PHE A 262 8.81 -18.35 2.85
N VAL A 263 8.05 -18.82 3.83
CA VAL A 263 6.89 -19.65 3.54
C VAL A 263 5.80 -18.76 2.92
N ASP A 264 4.86 -19.38 2.23
CA ASP A 264 3.78 -18.69 1.52
C ASP A 264 2.99 -17.73 2.41
N ALA A 265 2.58 -18.17 3.61
CA ALA A 265 1.85 -17.36 4.57
C ALA A 265 2.62 -16.10 5.00
N ASP A 266 3.93 -16.23 5.27
CA ASP A 266 4.80 -15.11 5.66
C ASP A 266 4.93 -14.09 4.54
N ALA A 267 5.04 -14.53 3.30
CA ALA A 267 5.13 -13.64 2.15
C ALA A 267 3.82 -12.89 1.88
N VAL A 268 2.67 -13.56 2.02
CA VAL A 268 1.36 -12.90 1.93
C VAL A 268 1.20 -11.89 3.06
N GLU A 269 1.60 -12.24 4.29
CA GLU A 269 1.59 -11.30 5.41
C GLU A 269 2.49 -10.10 5.12
N LEU A 270 3.70 -10.30 4.59
CA LEU A 270 4.64 -9.23 4.25
C LEU A 270 4.03 -8.23 3.26
N ILE A 271 3.42 -8.73 2.17
CA ILE A 271 2.78 -7.91 1.15
C ILE A 271 1.59 -7.13 1.73
N CYS A 272 0.75 -7.80 2.53
CA CYS A 272 -0.36 -7.14 3.23
C CYS A 272 0.16 -6.07 4.18
N TYR A 273 1.24 -6.35 4.91
CA TYR A 273 1.83 -5.43 5.87
C TYR A 273 2.44 -4.19 5.19
N VAL A 274 3.05 -4.34 4.01
CA VAL A 274 3.49 -3.20 3.20
C VAL A 274 2.28 -2.33 2.81
N MET A 275 1.17 -2.93 2.33
CA MET A 275 -0.06 -2.21 2.03
C MET A 275 -0.63 -1.47 3.24
N ARG A 276 -0.69 -2.13 4.41
CA ARG A 276 -1.14 -1.53 5.67
C ARG A 276 -0.34 -0.27 5.99
N ASN A 277 0.98 -0.37 5.99
CA ASN A 277 1.83 0.77 6.38
C ASN A 277 1.83 1.87 5.32
N SER A 278 1.54 1.54 4.07
CA SER A 278 1.36 2.49 2.97
C SER A 278 0.08 3.32 3.07
N ALA A 279 -0.82 3.02 4.01
CA ALA A 279 -1.93 3.93 4.34
C ALA A 279 -1.44 5.30 4.83
N ASN A 280 -0.17 5.40 5.26
CA ASN A 280 0.48 6.68 5.55
C ASN A 280 0.49 7.64 4.34
N LYS A 281 0.43 7.12 3.10
CA LYS A 281 0.33 7.93 1.88
C LYS A 281 -0.89 8.84 1.90
N ILE A 282 -1.99 8.44 2.56
CA ILE A 282 -3.17 9.30 2.72
C ILE A 282 -2.79 10.54 3.53
N ALA A 283 -2.18 10.38 4.71
CA ALA A 283 -1.77 11.50 5.54
C ALA A 283 -0.72 12.38 4.85
N VAL A 284 0.26 11.78 4.18
CA VAL A 284 1.29 12.51 3.42
C VAL A 284 0.68 13.30 2.27
N ALA A 285 -0.30 12.73 1.55
CA ALA A 285 -0.98 13.42 0.45
C ALA A 285 -1.67 14.71 0.92
N PHE A 286 -2.18 14.74 2.16
CA PHE A 286 -2.77 15.92 2.78
C PHE A 286 -1.75 16.81 3.53
N GLY A 287 -0.46 16.46 3.55
CA GLY A 287 0.55 17.14 4.36
C GLY A 287 0.33 17.01 5.88
N ALA A 288 -0.49 16.05 6.30
CA ALA A 288 -0.92 15.80 7.67
C ALA A 288 -0.01 14.78 8.40
N ASP A 289 1.23 14.64 7.96
CA ASP A 289 2.19 13.66 8.44
C ASP A 289 3.22 14.25 9.41
N ALA A 290 2.91 15.34 10.12
CA ALA A 290 3.83 15.93 11.10
C ALA A 290 4.36 14.88 12.10
N ALA A 291 5.64 15.00 12.47
CA ALA A 291 6.26 14.14 13.47
C ALA A 291 5.46 14.18 14.78
N ILE A 292 5.35 13.05 15.47
CA ILE A 292 4.63 12.99 16.75
C ILE A 292 5.46 13.64 17.87
N VAL A 293 6.78 13.50 17.78
CA VAL A 293 7.76 14.05 18.72
C VAL A 293 8.88 14.74 17.96
N ASP A 294 9.43 15.82 18.52
CA ASP A 294 10.54 16.58 17.95
C ASP A 294 11.91 15.93 18.24
N GLU A 295 12.03 15.23 19.37
CA GLU A 295 13.23 14.50 19.80
C GLU A 295 12.86 13.09 20.27
N GLY A 296 13.72 12.11 19.98
CA GLY A 296 13.49 10.72 20.36
C GLY A 296 12.37 10.06 19.55
N PHE A 297 11.65 9.12 20.19
CA PHE A 297 10.58 8.34 19.55
C PHE A 297 9.38 8.19 20.46
N GLU A 298 8.19 8.19 19.85
CA GLU A 298 7.02 7.61 20.48
C GLU A 298 7.04 6.08 20.27
N TYR A 299 6.68 5.35 21.31
CA TYR A 299 6.69 3.89 21.29
C TYR A 299 5.28 3.35 21.11
N GLN A 300 5.12 2.42 20.17
CA GLN A 300 3.82 1.87 19.81
C GLN A 300 3.82 0.35 19.89
N MET A 301 2.67 -0.20 20.25
CA MET A 301 2.38 -1.63 20.14
C MET A 301 1.12 -1.86 19.31
N ILE A 302 1.00 -3.06 18.76
CA ILE A 302 -0.23 -3.56 18.16
C ILE A 302 -0.89 -4.47 19.20
N ASP A 303 -2.13 -4.18 19.61
CA ASP A 303 -2.87 -5.02 20.55
C ASP A 303 -3.52 -6.23 19.87
N ALA A 304 -4.26 -7.04 20.64
CA ALA A 304 -4.88 -8.28 20.14
C ALA A 304 -5.96 -8.01 19.08
N GLU A 305 -6.59 -6.85 19.14
CA GLU A 305 -7.61 -6.37 18.20
C GLU A 305 -6.97 -5.85 16.89
N GLY A 306 -5.66 -5.61 16.90
CA GLY A 306 -4.88 -5.08 15.80
C GLY A 306 -4.79 -3.55 15.80
N GLU A 307 -5.21 -2.90 16.88
CA GLU A 307 -5.10 -1.45 17.05
C GLU A 307 -3.67 -1.05 17.37
N THR A 308 -3.24 0.09 16.84
CA THR A 308 -1.94 0.68 17.17
C THR A 308 -2.11 1.64 18.32
N ILE A 309 -1.52 1.33 19.47
CA ILE A 309 -1.62 2.14 20.68
C ILE A 309 -0.25 2.67 21.11
N THR A 310 -0.23 3.91 21.61
CA THR A 310 0.95 4.51 22.22
C THR A 310 1.18 3.93 23.61
N VAL A 311 2.43 3.61 23.92
CA VAL A 311 2.87 3.07 25.21
C VAL A 311 4.12 3.79 25.72
N ALA A 312 4.45 3.55 27.00
CA ALA A 312 5.68 4.05 27.57
C ALA A 312 6.92 3.42 26.91
N ALA A 313 8.04 4.14 26.96
CA ALA A 313 9.31 3.62 26.45
C ALA A 313 9.69 2.30 27.15
N PRO A 314 10.16 1.28 26.39
CA PRO A 314 10.66 0.06 26.99
C PRO A 314 11.91 0.35 27.84
N PRO A 315 12.13 -0.40 28.94
CA PRO A 315 13.30 -0.20 29.79
C PRO A 315 14.61 -0.42 29.00
N PRO A 316 15.71 0.26 29.33
CA PRO A 316 16.99 0.05 28.66
C PRO A 316 17.41 -1.41 28.79
N ARG A 317 17.85 -2.03 27.69
CA ARG A 317 18.44 -3.37 27.75
C ARG A 317 19.70 -3.32 28.64
N GLY A 318 19.74 -4.18 29.66
CA GLY A 318 20.93 -4.35 30.49
C GLY A 318 22.13 -4.73 29.63
N ARG A 319 23.25 -4.02 29.80
CA ARG A 319 24.51 -4.29 29.11
C ARG A 319 25.13 -5.62 29.53
#